data_AF-A0A3N5RNI1-F1
#
_entry.id   AF-A0A3N5RNI1-F1
#
_cell.length_a   1.000
_cell.length_b   1.000
_cell.length_c   1.000
_cell.angle_alpha   90.00
_cell.angle_beta   90.00
_cell.angle_gamma   90.00
#
_symmetry.space_group_name_H-M   'P 1'
#
loop_
_entity.id
_entity.type
_entity.pdbx_description
1 polymer ?
#
loop_
_entity_poly.entity_id
_entity_poly.type
_entity_poly.pdbx_seq_one_letter_code
_entity_poly.pdbx_strand_id
1 'polypeptide(L)' 'MDFTQTSEQLQVQKMVREFAQKEIAPIIKESDRAGEMAGFVLDRMAELGILGICLPVKYGGEG' A
#
# COMPACT_ATOMS: atom_id res chain seq x y z
N MET A 1 -13.62 -19.11 17.01
CA MET A 1 -12.59 -18.31 16.34
C MET A 1 -13.31 -17.23 15.56
N ASP A 2 -12.92 -15.98 15.69
CA ASP A 2 -13.52 -14.84 14.99
C ASP A 2 -12.64 -14.48 13.78
N PHE A 3 -13.27 -14.31 12.62
CA PHE A 3 -12.63 -14.00 11.34
C PHE A 3 -13.12 -12.68 10.75
N THR A 4 -13.93 -11.93 11.51
CA THR A 4 -14.39 -10.61 11.09
C THR A 4 -13.24 -9.61 11.17
N GLN A 5 -13.20 -8.70 10.20
CA GLN A 5 -12.20 -7.64 10.17
C GLN A 5 -12.66 -6.47 11.04
N THR A 6 -11.72 -5.82 11.72
CA THR A 6 -12.01 -4.57 12.43
C THR A 6 -12.29 -3.44 11.43
N SER A 7 -12.94 -2.38 11.87
CA SER A 7 -13.20 -1.20 11.02
C SER A 7 -11.91 -0.58 10.48
N GLU A 8 -10.85 -0.57 11.27
CA GLU A 8 -9.52 -0.08 10.89
C GLU A 8 -8.90 -0.96 9.79
N GLN A 9 -8.97 -2.29 9.93
CA GLN A 9 -8.49 -3.22 8.90
C GLN A 9 -9.25 -3.06 7.58
N LEU A 10 -10.56 -2.79 7.63
CA LEU A 10 -11.37 -2.51 6.44
C LEU A 10 -10.96 -1.20 5.77
N GLN A 11 -10.66 -0.16 6.55
CA GLN A 11 -10.19 1.13 6.03
C GLN A 11 -8.82 1.00 5.35
N VAL A 12 -7.87 0.32 6.00
CA VAL A 12 -6.55 0.02 5.41
C VAL A 12 -6.70 -0.76 4.10
N GLN A 13 -7.52 -1.82 4.10
CA GLN A 13 -7.75 -2.62 2.90
C GLN A 13 -8.31 -1.76 1.75
N LYS A 14 -9.27 -0.87 2.05
CA LYS A 14 -9.86 0.02 1.05
C LYS A 14 -8.80 0.95 0.45
N MET A 15 -8.02 1.61 1.29
CA MET A 15 -6.98 2.56 0.87
C MET A 15 -5.93 1.88 -0.04
N VAL A 16 -5.40 0.73 0.38
CA VAL A 16 -4.41 -0.02 -0.41
C VAL A 16 -5.00 -0.52 -1.73
N ARG A 17 -6.26 -0.97 -1.73
CA ARG A 17 -6.95 -1.40 -2.95
C ARG A 17 -7.09 -0.26 -3.95
N GLU A 18 -7.46 0.93 -3.50
CA GLU A 18 -7.60 2.09 -4.38
C GLU A 18 -6.24 2.51 -4.98
N PHE A 19 -5.18 2.54 -4.19
CA PHE A 19 -3.82 2.80 -4.67
C PHE A 19 -3.41 1.77 -5.74
N ALA A 20 -3.57 0.48 -5.46
CA ALA A 20 -3.21 -0.57 -6.40
C ALA A 20 -3.99 -0.47 -7.74
N GLN A 21 -5.28 -0.15 -7.69
CA GLN A 21 -6.10 -0.04 -8.89
C GLN A 21 -5.80 1.23 -9.70
N LYS A 22 -5.57 2.36 -9.04
CA LYS A 22 -5.41 3.66 -9.72
C LYS A 22 -3.97 3.87 -10.21
N GLU A 23 -2.98 3.41 -9.45
CA GLU A 23 -1.59 3.77 -9.68
C GLU A 23 -0.74 2.59 -10.17
N ILE A 24 -1.00 1.36 -9.69
CA ILE A 24 -0.17 0.18 -10.02
C ILE A 24 -0.69 -0.56 -11.26
N ALA A 25 -1.99 -0.85 -11.30
CA ALA A 25 -2.60 -1.63 -12.38
C ALA A 25 -2.32 -1.09 -13.80
N PRO A 26 -2.26 0.24 -14.04
CA PRO A 26 -1.97 0.77 -15.38
C PRO A 26 -0.56 0.50 -15.89
N ILE A 27 0.44 0.42 -14.99
CA ILE A 27 1.87 0.44 -15.35
C ILE A 27 2.58 -0.89 -15.09
N ILE A 28 1.99 -1.79 -14.30
CA ILE A 28 2.64 -3.03 -13.87
C ILE A 28 3.02 -3.95 -15.03
N LYS A 29 2.21 -4.01 -16.09
CA LYS A 29 2.45 -4.92 -17.23
C LYS A 29 3.71 -4.56 -18.02
N GLU A 30 3.96 -3.27 -18.20
CA GLU A 30 5.16 -2.78 -18.92
C GLU A 30 6.39 -2.89 -18.03
N SER A 31 6.25 -2.52 -16.75
CA SER A 31 7.32 -2.61 -15.75
C SER A 31 7.80 -4.06 -15.57
N ASP A 32 6.87 -5.01 -15.45
CA ASP A 32 7.17 -6.45 -15.35
C ASP A 32 7.90 -6.97 -16.60
N ARG A 33 7.45 -6.58 -17.80
CA ARG A 33 8.12 -6.96 -19.06
C ARG A 33 9.53 -6.39 -19.15
N ALA A 34 9.75 -5.17 -18.66
CA ALA A 34 11.07 -4.54 -18.64
C ALA A 34 11.98 -5.12 -17.55
N GLY A 35 11.43 -5.85 -16.57
CA GLY A 35 12.17 -6.30 -15.39
C GLY A 35 12.56 -5.15 -14.47
N GLU A 36 11.87 -4.01 -14.57
CA GLU A 36 12.17 -2.80 -13.82
C GLU A 36 11.14 -2.61 -12.71
N MET A 37 11.62 -2.20 -11.54
CA MET A 37 10.73 -1.73 -10.50
C MET A 37 10.25 -0.33 -10.87
N ALA A 38 8.94 -0.12 -10.90
CA ALA A 38 8.38 1.21 -11.11
C ALA A 38 8.78 2.12 -9.93
N GLY A 39 9.80 2.96 -10.14
CA GLY A 39 10.47 3.71 -9.08
C GLY A 39 9.53 4.55 -8.22
N PHE A 40 8.49 5.13 -8.80
CA PHE A 40 7.52 5.96 -8.08
C PHE A 40 6.68 5.18 -7.06
N VAL A 41 6.57 3.86 -7.20
CA VAL A 41 5.65 3.04 -6.39
C VAL A 41 6.04 3.04 -4.92
N LEU A 42 7.33 2.87 -4.62
CA LEU A 42 7.80 2.85 -3.23
C LEU A 42 7.67 4.22 -2.57
N ASP A 43 8.06 5.28 -3.28
CA ASP A 43 7.94 6.65 -2.78
C ASP A 43 6.46 6.97 -2.49
N ARG A 44 5.57 6.58 -3.39
CA ARG A 44 4.13 6.77 -3.20
C ARG A 44 3.56 5.95 -2.05
N MET A 45 4.01 4.70 -1.87
CA MET A 45 3.62 3.88 -0.72
C MET A 45 4.09 4.49 0.61
N ALA A 46 5.26 5.15 0.63
CA ALA A 46 5.77 5.85 1.80
C ALA A 46 4.90 7.09 2.11
N GLU A 47 4.56 7.91 1.11
CA GLU A 47 3.68 9.07 1.27
C GLU A 47 2.28 8.71 1.78
N LEU A 48 1.76 7.55 1.39
CA LEU A 48 0.47 7.03 1.84
C LEU A 48 0.54 6.34 3.21
N GLY A 49 1.71 6.27 3.84
CA GLY A 49 1.93 5.61 5.13
C GLY A 49 1.88 4.07 5.06
N ILE A 50 1.70 3.49 3.87
CA ILE A 50 1.50 2.04 3.68
C ILE A 50 2.68 1.23 4.22
N LEU A 51 3.91 1.73 4.03
CA LEU A 51 5.13 1.06 4.50
C LEU A 51 5.27 1.04 6.03
N GLY A 52 4.51 1.88 6.75
CA GLY A 52 4.59 2.06 8.20
C GLY A 52 3.30 1.70 8.95
N ILE A 53 2.30 1.09 8.30
CA ILE A 53 0.97 0.84 8.88
C ILE A 53 1.02 0.11 10.23
N CYS A 54 1.94 -0.83 10.41
CA CYS A 54 2.04 -1.63 11.64
C CYS A 54 3.13 -1.12 12.60
N LEU A 55 3.77 0.00 12.28
CA LEU A 55 4.88 0.54 13.07
C LEU A 55 4.37 1.62 14.03
N PRO A 56 4.91 1.66 15.27
CA PRO A 56 4.58 2.70 16.22
C PRO A 56 4.82 4.12 15.68
N VAL A 57 3.91 5.06 15.99
CA VAL A 57 4.05 6.49 15.66
C VAL A 57 5.40 7.09 16.07
N LYS A 58 5.98 6.67 17.20
CA LYS A 58 7.31 7.16 17.65
C LYS A 58 8.47 6.88 16.67
N TYR A 59 8.25 5.99 15.71
CA TYR A 59 9.22 5.66 14.65
C TYR A 59 8.78 6.19 13.28
N GLY A 60 7.73 7.02 13.22
CA GLY A 60 7.17 7.54 11.97
C GLY A 60 6.21 6.57 11.26
N GLY A 61 5.65 5.59 11.97
CA GLY A 61 4.57 4.73 11.46
C GLY A 61 3.18 5.25 11.80
N GLU A 62 2.15 4.53 11.37
CA GLU A 62 0.73 4.89 11.53
C GLU A 62 0.01 4.08 12.63
N GLY A 63 0.70 3.16 13.30
CA GLY A 63 0.15 2.24 14.32
C GLY A 63 0.67 2.44 15.74
#